data_AF-A0A3B8PQX5-F1
#
_entry.id   AF-A0A3B8PQX5-F1
#
_cell.length_a   1.000
_cell.length_b   1.000
_cell.length_c   1.000
_cell.angle_alpha   90.00
_cell.angle_beta   90.00
_cell.angle_gamma   90.00
#
_symmetry.space_group_name_H-M   'P 1'
#
loop_
_entity.id
_entity.type
_entity.pdbx_description
1 polymer ?
#
loop_
_entity_poly.entity_id
_entity_poly.type
_entity_poly.pdbx_seq_one_letter_code
_entity_poly.pdbx_strand_id
1 'polypeptide(L)'
;KRQPAGHTYIHEFDRQVRDQFGGGQWGIPAGIKNRDPNPFRWIALYRFVADRLRDRQRRLYELVKGRNPNLVVTSFDSPGGVYPTEWSLLAPYADLFTLQMGYPGGSTRWRASAGFHSKLVSDLTGKDFWPCTHFEHYNYPHSRPAEVLEEVSQIFRNGGTGIHIYLPDTLNISKTKGDLRTSYFSSPRRFHTVMNIARFIRTMPRLKLPNYNKTAILHNDDTIASRPHDNPDIYGQATEACYTFLGPVATSWFKFIDSAQVLKWSKLRDRFDVIYLPAAKYQRKQITSRLRQFVEDGGTLVCGDPEAFETDLLGNDTSALRTEIFGVTLGDRSRAKAARVRKFGWTGELPIHSPAFTLKPGPNVEVLATLDDGTPAITSHKLGRGRAVLFGANVLLTRNVADQRWREFFQAFVKSMGTPTGFDIWNFKLPENLAWHEPRQPGVCLTNNRIIWREEVPLFHQNIETGGTYSYSISPDSLPENLNPDAIPFSAGRLTDRRRAIHAVKESARPYIGFKLPESHWVASWSNPQPVAITFDLKRPRVLTRVKLW
;
A
#
# COMPACT_ATOMS: atom_id res chain seq x y z
N LYS A 1 5.38 9.38 -31.10
CA LYS A 1 5.60 7.94 -30.82
C LYS A 1 7.10 7.72 -30.72
N ARG A 2 7.64 7.34 -29.57
CA ARG A 2 9.08 6.99 -29.46
C ARG A 2 9.32 5.72 -30.30
N GLN A 3 10.37 5.67 -31.11
CA GLN A 3 10.81 4.49 -31.88
C GLN A 3 12.03 3.89 -31.17
N PRO A 4 11.85 3.07 -30.12
CA PRO A 4 12.96 2.66 -29.25
C PRO A 4 14.02 1.86 -30.01
N ALA A 5 13.59 1.07 -31.01
CA ALA A 5 14.43 0.21 -31.83
C ALA A 5 15.51 0.96 -32.64
N GLY A 6 15.36 2.26 -32.87
CA GLY A 6 16.38 3.07 -33.55
C GLY A 6 17.56 3.46 -32.66
N HIS A 7 17.50 3.21 -31.35
CA HIS A 7 18.53 3.64 -30.42
C HIS A 7 19.48 2.49 -30.06
N THR A 8 20.78 2.67 -30.25
CA THR A 8 21.82 1.67 -29.93
C THR A 8 21.76 1.18 -28.48
N TYR A 9 21.41 2.05 -27.53
CA TYR A 9 21.31 1.67 -26.12
C TYR A 9 20.24 0.59 -25.85
N ILE A 10 19.17 0.51 -26.65
CA ILE A 10 18.13 -0.50 -26.41
C ILE A 10 18.62 -1.90 -26.77
N HIS A 11 19.42 -2.01 -27.84
CA HIS A 11 20.00 -3.28 -28.29
C HIS A 11 21.09 -3.74 -27.34
N GLU A 12 21.89 -2.81 -26.81
CA GLU A 12 22.86 -3.07 -25.75
C GLU A 12 22.17 -3.57 -24.48
N PHE A 13 21.11 -2.88 -24.06
CA PHE A 13 20.34 -3.24 -22.87
C PHE A 13 19.68 -4.62 -23.03
N ASP A 14 19.07 -4.88 -24.18
CA ASP A 14 18.50 -6.19 -24.54
C ASP A 14 19.54 -7.32 -24.47
N ARG A 15 20.72 -7.11 -25.05
CA ARG A 15 21.84 -8.07 -24.98
C ARG A 15 22.26 -8.33 -23.54
N GLN A 16 22.45 -7.29 -22.73
CA GLN A 16 22.87 -7.46 -21.33
C GLN A 16 21.84 -8.22 -20.49
N VAL A 17 20.54 -7.94 -20.67
CA VAL A 17 19.46 -8.68 -20.00
C VAL A 17 19.49 -10.16 -20.41
N ARG A 18 19.60 -10.42 -21.73
CA ARG A 18 19.66 -11.77 -22.29
C ARG A 18 20.85 -12.56 -21.75
N ASP A 19 22.03 -11.99 -21.78
CA ASP A 19 23.27 -12.70 -21.46
C ASP A 19 23.41 -12.96 -19.95
N GLN A 20 23.01 -11.99 -19.10
CA GLN A 20 23.25 -12.06 -17.65
C GLN A 20 22.12 -12.75 -16.88
N PHE A 21 20.87 -12.58 -17.30
CA PHE A 21 19.70 -13.06 -16.55
C PHE A 21 18.72 -13.89 -17.39
N GLY A 22 18.77 -13.78 -18.72
CA GLY A 22 17.92 -14.51 -19.65
C GLY A 22 18.50 -15.82 -20.19
N GLY A 23 19.68 -16.24 -19.71
CA GLY A 23 20.33 -17.49 -20.14
C GLY A 23 20.68 -17.55 -21.62
N GLY A 24 20.96 -16.40 -22.26
CA GLY A 24 21.19 -16.31 -23.70
C GLY A 24 19.90 -16.37 -24.55
N GLN A 25 18.73 -16.54 -23.93
CA GLN A 25 17.45 -16.74 -24.61
C GLN A 25 16.50 -15.55 -24.44
N TRP A 26 16.36 -15.04 -23.23
CA TRP A 26 15.33 -14.05 -22.88
C TRP A 26 15.88 -12.63 -22.72
N GLY A 27 15.67 -11.79 -23.73
CA GLY A 27 15.98 -10.36 -23.69
C GLY A 27 14.88 -9.51 -23.03
N ILE A 28 14.86 -8.21 -23.32
CA ILE A 28 13.82 -7.30 -22.80
C ILE A 28 12.45 -7.61 -23.44
N PRO A 29 11.34 -7.40 -22.70
CA PRO A 29 9.99 -7.56 -23.23
C PRO A 29 9.66 -6.52 -24.30
N ALA A 30 8.83 -6.90 -25.28
CA ALA A 30 8.37 -6.03 -26.36
C ALA A 30 7.25 -5.05 -25.92
N GLY A 31 7.56 -4.17 -24.96
CA GLY A 31 6.64 -3.15 -24.44
C GLY A 31 5.84 -3.63 -23.23
N ILE A 32 4.52 -3.42 -23.25
CA ILE A 32 3.62 -3.80 -22.14
C ILE A 32 3.13 -5.25 -22.25
N LYS A 33 2.50 -5.80 -21.20
CA LYS A 33 2.05 -7.21 -21.19
C LYS A 33 1.24 -7.64 -22.41
N ASN A 34 0.29 -6.81 -22.82
CA ASN A 34 -0.60 -7.13 -23.95
C ASN A 34 0.17 -7.32 -25.26
N ARG A 35 1.42 -6.83 -25.32
CA ARG A 35 2.34 -7.02 -26.44
C ARG A 35 3.36 -8.12 -26.19
N ASP A 36 3.75 -8.37 -24.94
CA ASP A 36 4.67 -9.45 -24.57
C ASP A 36 4.27 -10.12 -23.24
N PRO A 37 3.44 -11.19 -23.31
CA PRO A 37 2.98 -11.91 -22.13
C PRO A 37 4.01 -12.93 -21.62
N ASN A 38 5.19 -13.05 -22.23
CA ASN A 38 6.18 -14.07 -21.87
C ASN A 38 6.76 -13.79 -20.47
N PRO A 39 6.49 -14.63 -19.46
CA PRO A 39 6.93 -14.39 -18.08
C PRO A 39 8.46 -14.35 -17.95
N PHE A 40 9.19 -15.12 -18.76
CA PHE A 40 10.64 -15.27 -18.63
C PHE A 40 11.40 -14.00 -19.05
N ARG A 41 10.88 -13.25 -20.02
CA ARG A 41 11.42 -11.92 -20.39
C ARG A 41 11.24 -10.91 -19.26
N TRP A 42 10.11 -10.95 -18.56
CA TRP A 42 9.87 -10.10 -17.38
C TRP A 42 10.77 -10.50 -16.22
N ILE A 43 10.92 -11.80 -15.95
CA ILE A 43 11.85 -12.30 -14.92
C ILE A 43 13.27 -11.82 -15.21
N ALA A 44 13.76 -11.99 -16.45
CA ALA A 44 15.10 -11.55 -16.84
C ALA A 44 15.28 -10.03 -16.68
N LEU A 45 14.32 -9.23 -17.16
CA LEU A 45 14.34 -7.77 -17.03
C LEU A 45 14.38 -7.32 -15.56
N TYR A 46 13.48 -7.82 -14.71
CA TYR A 46 13.41 -7.37 -13.32
C TYR A 46 14.63 -7.76 -12.52
N ARG A 47 15.18 -8.95 -12.73
CA ARG A 47 16.44 -9.36 -12.08
C ARG A 47 17.60 -8.48 -12.50
N PHE A 48 17.69 -8.13 -13.78
CA PHE A 48 18.66 -7.15 -14.26
C PHE A 48 18.47 -5.78 -13.62
N VAL A 49 17.23 -5.26 -13.58
CA VAL A 49 16.92 -3.96 -12.98
C VAL A 49 17.25 -3.95 -11.48
N ALA A 50 16.88 -4.99 -10.74
CA ALA A 50 17.18 -5.12 -9.31
C ALA A 50 18.70 -5.13 -9.07
N ASP A 51 19.45 -5.89 -9.88
CA ASP A 51 20.91 -5.91 -9.81
C ASP A 51 21.54 -4.53 -10.07
N ARG A 52 21.10 -3.83 -11.12
CA ARG A 52 21.61 -2.48 -11.43
C ARG A 52 21.20 -1.43 -10.39
N LEU A 53 20.00 -1.51 -9.84
CA LEU A 53 19.56 -0.62 -8.76
C LEU A 53 20.38 -0.86 -7.50
N ARG A 54 20.66 -2.12 -7.16
CA ARG A 54 21.52 -2.46 -6.01
C ARG A 54 22.95 -1.97 -6.22
N ASP A 55 23.55 -2.18 -7.38
CA ASP A 55 24.90 -1.66 -7.67
C ASP A 55 24.96 -0.13 -7.57
N ARG A 56 23.95 0.56 -8.13
CA ARG A 56 23.84 2.02 -8.00
C ARG A 56 23.74 2.45 -6.54
N GLN A 57 22.88 1.79 -5.75
CA GLN A 57 22.72 2.10 -4.34
C GLN A 57 24.03 1.85 -3.57
N ARG A 58 24.72 0.74 -3.82
CA ARG A 58 26.03 0.43 -3.22
C ARG A 58 27.04 1.54 -3.50
N ARG A 59 27.21 1.94 -4.76
CA ARG A 59 28.15 3.02 -5.13
C ARG A 59 27.80 4.35 -4.46
N LEU A 60 26.51 4.69 -4.39
CA LEU A 60 26.05 5.88 -3.67
C LEU A 60 26.38 5.78 -2.17
N TYR A 61 26.09 4.64 -1.56
CA TYR A 61 26.35 4.37 -0.14
C TYR A 61 27.84 4.51 0.18
N GLU A 62 28.71 3.82 -0.56
CA GLU A 62 30.16 3.87 -0.42
C GLU A 62 30.70 5.30 -0.61
N LEU A 63 30.20 6.03 -1.61
CA LEU A 63 30.58 7.42 -1.85
C LEU A 63 30.21 8.33 -0.69
N VAL A 64 28.97 8.22 -0.17
CA VAL A 64 28.51 9.07 0.93
C VAL A 64 29.23 8.71 2.23
N LYS A 65 29.32 7.41 2.56
CA LYS A 65 29.96 6.94 3.79
C LYS A 65 31.47 7.18 3.79
N GLY A 66 32.13 7.09 2.64
CA GLY A 66 33.54 7.43 2.49
C GLY A 66 33.83 8.91 2.71
N ARG A 67 32.86 9.80 2.45
CA ARG A 67 33.00 11.25 2.69
C ARG A 67 32.58 11.66 4.10
N ASN A 68 31.49 11.09 4.61
CA ASN A 68 31.01 11.35 5.96
C ASN A 68 30.22 10.14 6.47
N PRO A 69 30.77 9.35 7.40
CA PRO A 69 30.12 8.14 7.91
C PRO A 69 28.81 8.43 8.68
N ASN A 70 28.65 9.66 9.19
CA ASN A 70 27.48 10.07 9.98
C ASN A 70 26.26 10.46 9.14
N LEU A 71 26.40 10.66 7.82
CA LEU A 71 25.26 10.96 6.95
C LEU A 71 24.38 9.72 6.77
N VAL A 72 23.07 9.87 6.99
CA VAL A 72 22.09 8.81 6.74
C VAL A 72 21.89 8.66 5.23
N VAL A 73 22.06 7.44 4.72
CA VAL A 73 21.76 7.10 3.34
C VAL A 73 20.41 6.39 3.29
N THR A 74 19.46 6.98 2.56
CA THR A 74 18.16 6.35 2.33
C THR A 74 18.22 5.36 1.16
N SER A 75 17.36 4.34 1.17
CA SER A 75 17.10 3.54 -0.02
C SER A 75 16.44 4.39 -1.11
N PHE A 76 16.30 3.83 -2.31
CA PHE A 76 15.41 4.42 -3.31
C PHE A 76 13.95 4.33 -2.84
N ASP A 77 13.14 5.29 -3.28
CA ASP A 77 11.71 5.33 -3.01
C ASP A 77 10.96 4.64 -4.15
N SER A 78 10.63 3.36 -3.97
CA SER A 78 9.87 2.60 -4.98
C SER A 78 8.44 3.14 -5.05
N PRO A 79 7.84 3.27 -6.24
CA PRO A 79 6.40 3.47 -6.35
C PRO A 79 5.69 2.29 -5.66
N GLY A 80 4.51 2.54 -5.08
CA GLY A 80 3.77 1.54 -4.33
C GLY A 80 3.51 0.26 -5.13
N GLY A 81 3.44 -0.88 -4.43
CA GLY A 81 3.39 -2.19 -5.06
C GLY A 81 4.27 -3.23 -4.36
N VAL A 82 4.05 -4.49 -4.70
CA VAL A 82 4.95 -5.58 -4.32
C VAL A 82 5.82 -5.93 -5.53
N TYR A 83 7.11 -5.63 -5.44
CA TYR A 83 8.07 -5.81 -6.52
C TYR A 83 9.21 -6.75 -6.11
N PRO A 84 9.91 -7.37 -7.06
CA PRO A 84 11.05 -8.25 -6.78
C PRO A 84 12.31 -7.43 -6.49
N THR A 85 12.25 -6.58 -5.47
CA THR A 85 13.30 -5.58 -5.17
C THR A 85 14.57 -6.22 -4.59
N GLU A 86 14.50 -7.47 -4.13
CA GLU A 86 15.60 -8.14 -3.41
C GLU A 86 16.07 -7.33 -2.19
N TRP A 87 15.12 -6.91 -1.35
CA TRP A 87 15.37 -6.01 -0.21
C TRP A 87 16.50 -6.47 0.71
N SER A 88 16.66 -7.77 0.95
CA SER A 88 17.75 -8.27 1.81
C SER A 88 19.14 -8.08 1.20
N LEU A 89 19.25 -8.10 -0.14
CA LEU A 89 20.51 -7.81 -0.84
C LEU A 89 20.81 -6.31 -0.89
N LEU A 90 19.77 -5.46 -0.79
CA LEU A 90 19.90 -4.01 -0.69
C LEU A 90 20.26 -3.54 0.72
N ALA A 91 19.90 -4.31 1.75
CA ALA A 91 20.06 -4.01 3.18
C ALA A 91 21.44 -3.46 3.61
N PRO A 92 22.57 -3.95 3.06
CA PRO A 92 23.89 -3.42 3.43
C PRO A 92 24.16 -1.99 2.94
N TYR A 93 23.37 -1.47 1.99
CA TYR A 93 23.67 -0.24 1.25
C TYR A 93 22.66 0.89 1.50
N ALA A 94 21.92 0.82 2.61
CA ALA A 94 21.11 1.92 3.13
C ALA A 94 21.01 1.82 4.65
N ASP A 95 20.91 2.97 5.30
CA ASP A 95 20.70 3.05 6.75
C ASP A 95 19.20 3.14 7.09
N LEU A 96 18.44 3.80 6.20
CA LEU A 96 17.00 4.00 6.32
C LEU A 96 16.29 3.56 5.04
N PHE A 97 15.28 2.72 5.16
CA PHE A 97 14.49 2.27 4.03
C PHE A 97 13.21 3.08 3.88
N THR A 98 12.85 3.35 2.63
CA THR A 98 11.66 4.10 2.24
C THR A 98 10.90 3.34 1.17
N LEU A 99 9.58 3.50 1.14
CA LEU A 99 8.70 2.92 0.13
C LEU A 99 7.43 3.75 0.08
N GLN A 100 6.97 4.14 -1.12
CA GLN A 100 5.65 4.72 -1.28
C GLN A 100 4.60 3.65 -1.01
N MET A 101 3.63 3.97 -0.17
CA MET A 101 2.54 3.05 0.13
C MET A 101 1.20 3.77 0.16
N GLY A 102 0.20 3.09 -0.37
CA GLY A 102 -1.18 3.50 -0.37
C GLY A 102 -1.85 3.00 -1.65
N TYR A 103 -3.15 2.72 -1.56
CA TYR A 103 -3.95 2.25 -2.68
C TYR A 103 -5.30 2.97 -2.67
N PRO A 104 -5.93 3.14 -3.84
CA PRO A 104 -7.31 3.60 -3.93
C PRO A 104 -8.21 2.78 -3.00
N GLY A 105 -8.83 3.45 -2.03
CA GLY A 105 -9.72 2.85 -1.02
C GLY A 105 -9.09 2.59 0.36
N GLY A 106 -7.78 2.83 0.53
CA GLY A 106 -7.05 2.69 1.79
C GLY A 106 -7.07 1.28 2.40
N SER A 107 -6.55 1.19 3.62
CA SER A 107 -6.73 0.01 4.47
C SER A 107 -8.18 -0.06 4.90
N THR A 108 -8.69 -1.29 4.88
CA THR A 108 -9.93 -1.61 5.59
C THR A 108 -9.53 -2.45 6.78
N ARG A 109 -10.47 -2.73 7.69
CA ARG A 109 -10.23 -3.74 8.74
C ARG A 109 -9.73 -5.10 8.20
N TRP A 110 -9.92 -5.38 6.91
CA TRP A 110 -9.54 -6.63 6.25
C TRP A 110 -8.41 -6.49 5.22
N ARG A 111 -7.90 -5.29 4.95
CA ARG A 111 -6.75 -5.09 4.06
C ARG A 111 -5.72 -4.23 4.76
N ALA A 112 -4.59 -4.81 5.14
CA ALA A 112 -3.60 -4.17 6.00
C ALA A 112 -2.31 -3.83 5.24
N SER A 113 -2.44 -3.04 4.15
CA SER A 113 -1.34 -2.81 3.19
C SER A 113 -0.15 -2.05 3.78
N ALA A 114 -0.40 -1.02 4.60
CA ALA A 114 0.68 -0.31 5.30
C ALA A 114 1.42 -1.23 6.28
N GLY A 115 0.67 -2.08 7.00
CA GLY A 115 1.25 -3.09 7.87
C GLY A 115 2.08 -4.14 7.11
N PHE A 116 1.55 -4.65 5.99
CA PHE A 116 2.23 -5.63 5.14
C PHE A 116 3.59 -5.14 4.67
N HIS A 117 3.64 -3.96 4.03
CA HIS A 117 4.88 -3.40 3.51
C HIS A 117 5.86 -3.06 4.62
N SER A 118 5.36 -2.55 5.76
CA SER A 118 6.20 -2.26 6.92
C SER A 118 6.85 -3.51 7.47
N LYS A 119 6.09 -4.60 7.58
CA LYS A 119 6.63 -5.88 8.03
C LYS A 119 7.62 -6.47 7.03
N LEU A 120 7.27 -6.45 5.75
CA LEU A 120 8.10 -6.97 4.65
C LEU A 120 9.47 -6.31 4.62
N VAL A 121 9.51 -4.97 4.55
CA VAL A 121 10.76 -4.23 4.44
C VAL A 121 11.56 -4.32 5.74
N SER A 122 10.91 -4.21 6.91
CA SER A 122 11.59 -4.31 8.20
C SER A 122 12.21 -5.69 8.42
N ASP A 123 11.49 -6.77 8.08
CA ASP A 123 12.00 -8.14 8.26
C ASP A 123 13.12 -8.49 7.28
N LEU A 124 13.01 -8.08 6.00
CA LEU A 124 14.02 -8.39 4.99
C LEU A 124 15.31 -7.58 5.16
N THR A 125 15.22 -6.35 5.66
CA THR A 125 16.38 -5.44 5.79
C THR A 125 16.98 -5.45 7.19
N GLY A 126 16.16 -5.61 8.24
CA GLY A 126 16.59 -5.41 9.63
C GLY A 126 17.00 -3.97 9.93
N LYS A 127 16.57 -2.99 9.12
CA LYS A 127 16.91 -1.57 9.23
C LYS A 127 15.70 -0.72 9.62
N ASP A 128 15.95 0.54 9.93
CA ASP A 128 14.87 1.50 10.13
C ASP A 128 14.06 1.65 8.84
N PHE A 129 12.74 1.76 8.96
CA PHE A 129 11.83 1.86 7.83
C PHE A 129 10.84 3.00 8.04
N TRP A 130 10.93 4.02 7.19
CA TRP A 130 10.11 5.23 7.21
C TRP A 130 9.35 5.34 5.89
N PRO A 131 8.19 4.67 5.77
CA PRO A 131 7.45 4.68 4.53
C PRO A 131 6.86 6.04 4.18
N CYS A 132 6.73 6.30 2.88
CA CYS A 132 5.95 7.41 2.37
C CYS A 132 4.49 6.99 2.25
N THR A 133 3.74 7.09 3.34
CA THR A 133 2.33 6.72 3.36
C THR A 133 1.48 7.84 2.77
N HIS A 134 0.72 7.51 1.74
CA HIS A 134 -0.15 8.42 1.01
C HIS A 134 -1.52 8.50 1.70
N PHE A 135 -1.86 9.69 2.20
CA PHE A 135 -3.14 9.99 2.85
C PHE A 135 -3.96 11.02 2.06
N GLU A 136 -3.35 11.67 1.08
CA GLU A 136 -3.96 12.71 0.26
C GLU A 136 -5.16 12.18 -0.55
N HIS A 137 -6.03 13.08 -0.98
CA HIS A 137 -7.27 12.76 -1.70
C HIS A 137 -7.05 11.94 -2.97
N TYR A 138 -5.94 12.19 -3.68
CA TYR A 138 -5.56 11.45 -4.88
C TYR A 138 -5.50 9.93 -4.66
N ASN A 139 -4.99 9.50 -3.50
CA ASN A 139 -4.78 8.08 -3.24
C ASN A 139 -5.74 7.51 -2.20
N TYR A 140 -6.12 8.31 -1.20
CA TYR A 140 -7.04 7.92 -0.15
C TYR A 140 -8.20 8.94 0.00
N PRO A 141 -9.09 9.01 -1.01
CA PRO A 141 -10.20 9.95 -1.01
C PRO A 141 -11.10 9.71 0.20
N HIS A 142 -11.48 10.80 0.85
CA HIS A 142 -12.38 10.79 2.00
C HIS A 142 -11.90 10.07 3.25
N SER A 143 -10.60 9.79 3.37
CA SER A 143 -10.04 9.21 4.59
C SER A 143 -10.28 10.12 5.80
N ARG A 144 -10.86 9.53 6.84
CA ARG A 144 -11.23 10.15 8.12
C ARG A 144 -10.03 10.14 9.06
N PRO A 145 -9.98 11.05 10.06
CA PRO A 145 -8.96 11.04 11.10
C PRO A 145 -8.66 9.66 11.73
N ALA A 146 -9.69 8.87 12.05
CA ALA A 146 -9.52 7.54 12.62
C ALA A 146 -8.90 6.53 11.65
N GLU A 147 -9.18 6.64 10.35
CA GLU A 147 -8.60 5.77 9.33
C GLU A 147 -7.12 6.09 9.10
N VAL A 148 -6.77 7.38 9.09
CA VAL A 148 -5.37 7.83 9.06
C VAL A 148 -4.59 7.33 10.28
N LEU A 149 -5.20 7.42 11.46
CA LEU A 149 -4.60 6.91 12.70
C LEU A 149 -4.37 5.40 12.65
N GLU A 150 -5.34 4.63 12.15
CA GLU A 150 -5.22 3.19 11.97
C GLU A 150 -4.11 2.84 10.97
N GLU A 151 -4.05 3.52 9.80
CA GLU A 151 -2.99 3.32 8.80
C GLU A 151 -1.59 3.48 9.40
N VAL A 152 -1.37 4.59 10.11
CA VAL A 152 -0.05 4.83 10.71
C VAL A 152 0.22 3.84 11.85
N SER A 153 -0.80 3.43 12.60
CA SER A 153 -0.65 2.40 13.64
C SER A 153 -0.15 1.07 13.05
N GLN A 154 -0.57 0.72 11.83
CA GLN A 154 -0.10 -0.50 11.17
C GLN A 154 1.40 -0.48 10.91
N ILE A 155 1.98 0.68 10.62
CA ILE A 155 3.41 0.83 10.34
C ILE A 155 4.22 0.40 11.57
N PHE A 156 3.90 0.96 12.73
CA PHE A 156 4.64 0.72 13.96
C PHE A 156 4.46 -0.69 14.51
N ARG A 157 3.24 -1.24 14.52
CA ARG A 157 3.01 -2.64 15.00
C ARG A 157 3.69 -3.71 14.13
N ASN A 158 4.14 -3.32 12.95
CA ASN A 158 4.85 -4.17 12.00
C ASN A 158 6.35 -3.86 11.88
N GLY A 159 6.88 -2.99 12.73
CA GLY A 159 8.31 -2.72 12.82
C GLY A 159 8.83 -1.50 12.07
N GLY A 160 7.94 -0.74 11.41
CA GLY A 160 8.30 0.60 10.94
C GLY A 160 8.64 1.51 12.13
N THR A 161 9.60 2.42 11.93
CA THR A 161 10.17 3.24 13.00
C THR A 161 9.97 4.73 12.82
N GLY A 162 9.30 5.14 11.74
CA GLY A 162 8.97 6.52 11.43
C GLY A 162 8.05 6.61 10.23
N ILE A 163 7.88 7.83 9.70
CA ILE A 163 7.08 8.10 8.52
C ILE A 163 7.77 9.16 7.64
N HIS A 164 7.57 9.05 6.34
CA HIS A 164 7.75 10.10 5.35
C HIS A 164 6.36 10.50 4.84
N ILE A 165 6.11 11.77 4.56
CA ILE A 165 4.75 12.27 4.29
C ILE A 165 4.69 12.92 2.90
N TYR A 166 3.71 12.49 2.10
CA TYR A 166 3.28 13.15 0.88
C TYR A 166 1.92 13.84 1.13
N LEU A 167 1.91 15.18 1.18
CA LEU A 167 0.70 16.01 1.39
C LEU A 167 0.21 16.84 0.18
N PRO A 168 0.95 16.97 -0.94
CA PRO A 168 0.36 17.54 -2.16
C PRO A 168 -0.86 16.74 -2.62
N ASP A 169 -1.95 17.43 -3.01
CA ASP A 169 -3.12 16.79 -3.60
C ASP A 169 -3.10 16.99 -5.11
N THR A 170 -2.86 15.90 -5.84
CA THR A 170 -2.70 15.91 -7.29
C THR A 170 -3.95 15.47 -8.06
N LEU A 171 -5.06 15.10 -7.41
CA LEU A 171 -6.22 14.51 -8.13
C LEU A 171 -6.86 15.48 -9.11
N ASN A 172 -6.97 16.75 -8.72
CA ASN A 172 -7.67 17.77 -9.50
C ASN A 172 -6.72 18.77 -10.16
N ILE A 173 -5.41 18.52 -10.12
CA ILE A 173 -4.40 19.43 -10.69
C ILE A 173 -4.56 19.60 -12.20
N SER A 174 -5.16 18.63 -12.89
CA SER A 174 -5.48 18.68 -14.33
C SER A 174 -6.95 19.01 -14.62
N LYS A 175 -7.76 19.37 -13.62
CA LYS A 175 -9.14 19.85 -13.82
C LYS A 175 -9.18 21.37 -13.80
N THR A 176 -10.21 21.97 -14.40
CA THR A 176 -10.39 23.44 -14.37
C THR A 176 -11.03 23.94 -13.08
N LYS A 177 -11.66 23.06 -12.27
CA LYS A 177 -12.29 23.38 -10.98
C LYS A 177 -11.85 22.40 -9.90
N GLY A 178 -11.89 22.83 -8.65
CA GLY A 178 -11.61 21.98 -7.48
C GLY A 178 -10.14 21.64 -7.31
N ASP A 179 -9.23 22.48 -7.79
CA ASP A 179 -7.78 22.34 -7.58
C ASP A 179 -7.43 22.80 -6.15
N LEU A 180 -7.37 21.85 -5.21
CA LEU A 180 -7.19 22.13 -3.78
C LEU A 180 -5.72 22.14 -3.34
N ARG A 181 -4.81 21.71 -4.23
CA ARG A 181 -3.33 21.69 -4.14
C ARG A 181 -2.68 20.96 -2.95
N THR A 182 -3.22 21.04 -1.74
CA THR A 182 -2.64 20.44 -0.53
C THR A 182 -3.72 19.99 0.45
N SER A 183 -3.42 18.92 1.22
CA SER A 183 -4.29 18.44 2.29
C SER A 183 -4.54 19.46 3.41
N TYR A 184 -3.66 20.45 3.59
CA TYR A 184 -3.85 21.50 4.60
C TYR A 184 -5.16 22.26 4.40
N PHE A 185 -5.43 22.70 3.17
CA PHE A 185 -6.65 23.44 2.85
C PHE A 185 -7.81 22.51 2.49
N SER A 186 -7.55 21.42 1.78
CA SER A 186 -8.60 20.52 1.26
C SER A 186 -9.18 19.60 2.33
N SER A 187 -8.37 19.21 3.31
CA SER A 187 -8.75 18.29 4.38
C SER A 187 -8.02 18.64 5.69
N PRO A 188 -8.36 19.79 6.32
CA PRO A 188 -7.69 20.25 7.53
C PRO A 188 -7.70 19.20 8.66
N ARG A 189 -8.78 18.41 8.76
CA ARG A 189 -8.94 17.33 9.74
C ARG A 189 -7.84 16.27 9.60
N ARG A 190 -7.59 15.84 8.37
CA ARG A 190 -6.54 14.89 8.03
C ARG A 190 -5.16 15.50 8.30
N PHE A 191 -4.93 16.71 7.80
CA PHE A 191 -3.67 17.42 8.03
C PHE A 191 -3.32 17.51 9.52
N HIS A 192 -4.25 17.97 10.35
CA HIS A 192 -4.02 18.08 11.80
C HIS A 192 -3.80 16.73 12.46
N THR A 193 -4.51 15.68 12.03
CA THR A 193 -4.28 14.31 12.52
C THR A 193 -2.85 13.85 12.20
N VAL A 194 -2.40 14.02 10.95
CA VAL A 194 -1.03 13.67 10.55
C VAL A 194 0.00 14.46 11.35
N MET A 195 -0.23 15.76 11.58
CA MET A 195 0.68 16.59 12.38
C MET A 195 0.69 16.20 13.87
N ASN A 196 -0.44 15.82 14.45
CA ASN A 196 -0.50 15.32 15.82
C ASN A 196 0.30 14.02 15.96
N ILE A 197 0.12 13.09 15.02
CA ILE A 197 0.90 11.85 14.94
C ILE A 197 2.39 12.16 14.79
N ALA A 198 2.77 13.02 13.84
CA ALA A 198 4.18 13.38 13.60
C ALA A 198 4.86 13.99 14.83
N ARG A 199 4.13 14.77 15.65
CA ARG A 199 4.65 15.28 16.93
C ARG A 199 4.80 14.16 17.96
N PHE A 200 3.78 13.31 18.10
CA PHE A 200 3.76 12.23 19.09
C PHE A 200 4.87 11.20 18.86
N ILE A 201 5.07 10.74 17.62
CA ILE A 201 6.02 9.67 17.31
C ILE A 201 7.48 10.05 17.59
N ARG A 202 7.81 11.34 17.64
CA ARG A 202 9.16 11.84 17.97
C ARG A 202 9.60 11.48 19.39
N THR A 203 8.65 11.27 20.29
CA THR A 203 8.89 10.92 21.69
C THR A 203 8.32 9.55 22.06
N MET A 204 7.70 8.85 21.09
CA MET A 204 7.15 7.52 21.32
C MET A 204 8.30 6.51 21.48
N PRO A 205 8.32 5.72 22.57
CA PRO A 205 9.28 4.64 22.72
C PRO A 205 9.13 3.62 21.58
N ARG A 206 10.24 2.98 21.18
CA ARG A 206 10.17 1.86 20.22
C ARG A 206 9.29 0.74 20.79
N LEU A 207 8.41 0.21 19.96
CA LEU A 207 7.57 -0.91 20.36
C LEU A 207 8.42 -2.16 20.55
N LYS A 208 8.12 -2.91 21.62
CA LYS A 208 8.67 -4.25 21.81
C LYS A 208 7.89 -5.22 20.92
N LEU A 209 8.47 -5.57 19.77
CA LEU A 209 7.92 -6.58 18.89
C LEU A 209 8.08 -7.99 19.50
N PRO A 210 7.22 -8.96 19.14
CA PRO A 210 7.40 -10.34 19.57
C PRO A 210 8.76 -10.91 19.15
N ASN A 211 9.38 -11.67 20.05
CA ASN A 211 10.68 -12.32 19.83
C ASN A 211 10.56 -13.69 19.14
N TYR A 212 9.35 -14.15 18.83
CA TYR A 212 9.12 -15.37 18.07
C TYR A 212 9.63 -15.24 16.63
N ASN A 213 10.30 -16.26 16.10
CA ASN A 213 10.91 -16.21 14.76
C ASN A 213 10.90 -17.55 14.03
N LYS A 214 10.04 -18.49 14.45
CA LYS A 214 10.00 -19.85 13.89
C LYS A 214 9.02 -20.05 12.74
N THR A 215 8.26 -19.03 12.36
CA THR A 215 7.39 -19.05 11.17
C THR A 215 7.86 -18.02 10.17
N ALA A 216 7.89 -18.37 8.88
CA ALA A 216 8.24 -17.45 7.81
C ALA A 216 7.20 -17.41 6.67
N ILE A 217 7.14 -16.27 5.97
CA ILE A 217 6.52 -16.13 4.65
C ILE A 217 7.64 -15.85 3.65
N LEU A 218 7.75 -16.67 2.59
CA LEU A 218 8.68 -16.41 1.50
C LEU A 218 8.09 -15.36 0.55
N HIS A 219 8.70 -14.17 0.54
CA HIS A 219 8.55 -13.18 -0.52
C HIS A 219 9.35 -13.66 -1.73
N ASN A 220 8.65 -14.27 -2.69
CA ASN A 220 9.29 -14.96 -3.80
C ASN A 220 9.59 -14.00 -4.96
N ASP A 221 10.76 -13.35 -4.92
CA ASP A 221 11.19 -12.41 -5.96
C ASP A 221 11.14 -13.04 -7.37
N ASP A 222 11.48 -14.33 -7.49
CA ASP A 222 11.51 -15.05 -8.77
C ASP A 222 10.11 -15.09 -9.45
N THR A 223 9.07 -15.44 -8.69
CA THR A 223 7.70 -15.49 -9.22
C THR A 223 7.10 -14.08 -9.35
N ILE A 224 7.38 -13.17 -8.40
CA ILE A 224 6.88 -11.79 -8.47
C ILE A 224 7.46 -11.06 -9.70
N ALA A 225 8.69 -11.38 -10.11
CA ALA A 225 9.34 -10.83 -11.30
C ALA A 225 8.69 -11.26 -12.63
N SER A 226 7.79 -12.24 -12.63
CA SER A 226 7.16 -12.74 -13.85
C SER A 226 6.03 -11.85 -14.39
N ARG A 227 5.66 -10.78 -13.67
CA ARG A 227 4.59 -9.86 -14.07
C ARG A 227 5.14 -8.50 -14.49
N PRO A 228 4.54 -7.85 -15.51
CA PRO A 228 4.83 -6.46 -15.77
C PRO A 228 4.18 -5.52 -14.76
N HIS A 229 4.68 -4.29 -14.74
CA HIS A 229 4.22 -3.23 -13.84
C HIS A 229 2.74 -2.89 -14.03
N ASP A 230 2.22 -2.96 -15.26
CA ASP A 230 0.84 -2.57 -15.63
C ASP A 230 -0.21 -3.68 -15.46
N ASN A 231 0.19 -4.86 -14.96
CA ASN A 231 -0.69 -6.00 -14.76
C ASN A 231 -1.17 -6.09 -13.29
N PRO A 232 -2.35 -6.67 -13.01
CA PRO A 232 -2.78 -6.93 -11.65
C PRO A 232 -1.69 -7.68 -10.86
N ASP A 233 -1.40 -7.19 -9.66
CA ASP A 233 -0.36 -7.72 -8.79
C ASP A 233 -0.84 -8.99 -8.06
N ILE A 234 -1.11 -10.06 -8.81
CA ILE A 234 -1.70 -11.29 -8.25
C ILE A 234 -0.78 -11.96 -7.22
N TYR A 235 0.54 -11.96 -7.45
CA TYR A 235 1.51 -12.61 -6.57
C TYR A 235 1.85 -11.74 -5.35
N GLY A 236 1.95 -10.43 -5.54
CA GLY A 236 2.07 -9.48 -4.45
C GLY A 236 0.85 -9.48 -3.54
N GLN A 237 -0.35 -9.46 -4.12
CA GLN A 237 -1.61 -9.59 -3.39
C GLN A 237 -1.72 -10.92 -2.66
N ALA A 238 -1.22 -12.02 -3.23
CA ALA A 238 -1.18 -13.30 -2.50
C ALA A 238 -0.27 -13.24 -1.28
N THR A 239 0.87 -12.55 -1.41
CA THR A 239 1.80 -12.32 -0.29
C THR A 239 1.18 -11.40 0.77
N GLU A 240 0.50 -10.33 0.38
CA GLU A 240 -0.26 -9.42 1.27
C GLU A 240 -1.42 -10.15 1.98
N ALA A 241 -2.16 -11.00 1.25
CA ALA A 241 -3.25 -11.80 1.81
C ALA A 241 -2.72 -12.83 2.82
N CYS A 242 -1.59 -13.49 2.51
CA CYS A 242 -0.92 -14.38 3.46
C CYS A 242 -0.55 -13.64 4.74
N TYR A 243 0.11 -12.49 4.63
CA TYR A 243 0.40 -11.64 5.79
C TYR A 243 -0.86 -11.31 6.59
N THR A 244 -1.97 -10.96 5.91
CA THR A 244 -3.18 -10.53 6.60
C THR A 244 -3.86 -11.71 7.32
N PHE A 245 -3.90 -12.89 6.69
CA PHE A 245 -4.43 -14.11 7.29
C PHE A 245 -3.61 -14.58 8.50
N LEU A 246 -2.28 -14.56 8.39
CA LEU A 246 -1.40 -15.05 9.46
C LEU A 246 -1.28 -14.03 10.60
N GLY A 247 -1.12 -12.75 10.26
CA GLY A 247 -0.85 -11.69 11.21
C GLY A 247 -2.13 -11.20 11.89
N PRO A 248 -2.78 -10.14 11.38
CA PRO A 248 -3.98 -9.58 12.02
C PRO A 248 -5.14 -10.56 12.23
N VAL A 249 -5.37 -11.53 11.33
CA VAL A 249 -6.51 -12.44 11.44
C VAL A 249 -6.26 -13.59 12.42
N ALA A 250 -5.19 -14.36 12.23
CA ALA A 250 -4.82 -15.46 13.12
C ALA A 250 -4.08 -14.98 14.38
N THR A 251 -3.74 -13.70 14.47
CA THR A 251 -2.95 -13.09 15.55
C THR A 251 -1.60 -13.78 15.78
N SER A 252 -1.00 -14.30 14.71
CA SER A 252 0.29 -14.97 14.76
C SER A 252 1.44 -14.02 14.43
N TRP A 253 2.67 -14.38 14.80
CA TRP A 253 3.87 -13.65 14.46
C TRP A 253 4.78 -14.49 13.57
N PHE A 254 5.44 -13.85 12.61
CA PHE A 254 6.30 -14.51 11.61
C PHE A 254 7.37 -13.55 11.11
N LYS A 255 8.25 -14.03 10.23
CA LYS A 255 9.23 -13.21 9.49
C LYS A 255 9.01 -13.31 7.99
N PHE A 256 9.14 -12.21 7.27
CA PHE A 256 9.39 -12.31 5.83
C PHE A 256 10.83 -12.75 5.58
N ILE A 257 10.98 -13.64 4.61
CA ILE A 257 12.27 -14.03 4.05
C ILE A 257 12.19 -13.94 2.53
N ASP A 258 13.31 -13.80 1.86
CA ASP A 258 13.35 -13.73 0.39
C ASP A 258 14.23 -14.83 -0.23
N SER A 259 14.22 -14.88 -1.56
CA SER A 259 14.94 -15.89 -2.34
C SER A 259 16.46 -15.87 -2.07
N ALA A 260 17.04 -14.69 -1.82
CA ALA A 260 18.47 -14.56 -1.54
C ALA A 260 18.83 -15.11 -0.15
N GLN A 261 18.00 -14.84 0.86
CA GLN A 261 18.19 -15.40 2.20
C GLN A 261 18.05 -16.93 2.22
N VAL A 262 17.11 -17.49 1.46
CA VAL A 262 16.97 -18.96 1.32
C VAL A 262 18.25 -19.60 0.77
N LEU A 263 18.92 -18.96 -0.19
CA LEU A 263 20.19 -19.45 -0.73
C LEU A 263 21.37 -19.24 0.24
N LYS A 264 21.35 -18.13 0.99
CA LYS A 264 22.42 -17.78 1.95
C LYS A 264 22.45 -18.71 3.15
N TRP A 265 21.30 -19.17 3.63
CA TRP A 265 21.23 -20.00 4.83
C TRP A 265 21.49 -21.47 4.52
N SER A 266 22.44 -22.06 5.24
CA SER A 266 22.82 -23.47 5.07
C SER A 266 21.68 -24.43 5.40
N LYS A 267 21.01 -24.22 6.54
CA LYS A 267 19.87 -25.01 7.02
C LYS A 267 18.71 -24.10 7.39
N LEU A 268 17.59 -24.23 6.68
CA LEU A 268 16.37 -23.48 6.99
C LEU A 268 15.70 -23.95 8.28
N ARG A 269 15.82 -25.26 8.59
CA ARG A 269 15.18 -25.87 9.76
C ARG A 269 15.70 -25.35 11.10
N ASP A 270 16.96 -24.91 11.16
CA ASP A 270 17.53 -24.28 12.36
C ASP A 270 16.83 -22.95 12.69
N ARG A 271 16.27 -22.30 11.67
CA ARG A 271 15.63 -20.98 11.76
C ARG A 271 14.12 -21.09 11.89
N PHE A 272 13.48 -21.97 11.11
CA PHE A 272 12.04 -22.04 11.00
C PHE A 272 11.51 -23.45 11.27
N ASP A 273 10.31 -23.52 11.83
CA ASP A 273 9.49 -24.72 11.91
C ASP A 273 8.49 -24.76 10.74
N VAL A 274 8.00 -23.59 10.31
CA VAL A 274 7.00 -23.45 9.24
C VAL A 274 7.40 -22.37 8.24
N ILE A 275 7.32 -22.67 6.95
CA ILE A 275 7.48 -21.71 5.86
C ILE A 275 6.21 -21.70 5.00
N TYR A 276 5.63 -20.53 4.84
CA TYR A 276 4.52 -20.27 3.93
C TYR A 276 5.03 -19.74 2.59
N LEU A 277 4.46 -20.26 1.51
CA LEU A 277 4.83 -19.98 0.13
C LEU A 277 3.57 -19.51 -0.63
N PRO A 278 3.29 -18.19 -0.64
CA PRO A 278 2.05 -17.68 -1.23
C PRO A 278 1.95 -17.85 -2.74
N ALA A 279 3.10 -17.76 -3.42
CA ALA A 279 3.25 -17.86 -4.86
C ALA A 279 4.62 -18.48 -5.19
N ALA A 280 4.65 -19.47 -6.09
CA ALA A 280 5.90 -20.17 -6.43
C ALA A 280 5.91 -20.86 -7.79
N LYS A 281 5.07 -20.42 -8.72
CA LYS A 281 5.04 -20.97 -10.08
C LYS A 281 6.43 -21.02 -10.76
N TYR A 282 7.23 -19.96 -10.60
CA TYR A 282 8.57 -19.85 -11.16
C TYR A 282 9.62 -19.83 -10.05
N GLN A 283 10.58 -20.75 -10.09
CA GLN A 283 11.61 -20.81 -9.05
C GLN A 283 12.93 -21.40 -9.56
N ARG A 284 14.05 -20.81 -9.12
CA ARG A 284 15.37 -21.45 -9.25
C ARG A 284 15.41 -22.82 -8.57
N LYS A 285 15.93 -23.83 -9.29
CA LYS A 285 16.10 -25.21 -8.78
C LYS A 285 16.81 -25.25 -7.43
N GLN A 286 17.83 -24.43 -7.23
CA GLN A 286 18.59 -24.37 -5.97
C GLN A 286 17.72 -23.96 -4.78
N ILE A 287 16.76 -23.04 -4.97
CA ILE A 287 15.82 -22.63 -3.91
C ILE A 287 14.85 -23.76 -3.62
N THR A 288 14.30 -24.38 -4.67
CA THR A 288 13.40 -25.53 -4.52
C THR A 288 14.09 -26.70 -3.79
N SER A 289 15.37 -26.97 -4.08
CA SER A 289 16.16 -27.97 -3.34
C SER A 289 16.34 -27.60 -1.87
N ARG A 290 16.55 -26.32 -1.52
CA ARG A 290 16.61 -25.86 -0.12
C ARG A 290 15.28 -26.04 0.60
N LEU A 291 14.15 -25.78 -0.08
CA LEU A 291 12.81 -25.99 0.46
C LEU A 291 12.48 -27.48 0.62
N ARG A 292 12.90 -28.34 -0.32
CA ARG A 292 12.81 -29.81 -0.20
C ARG A 292 13.56 -30.31 1.04
N GLN A 293 14.82 -29.90 1.18
CA GLN A 293 15.66 -30.26 2.33
C GLN A 293 15.05 -29.79 3.65
N PHE A 294 14.47 -28.58 3.67
CA PHE A 294 13.76 -28.07 4.84
C PHE A 294 12.62 -29.00 5.30
N VAL A 295 11.83 -29.51 4.36
CA VAL A 295 10.76 -30.47 4.66
C VAL A 295 11.36 -31.79 5.14
N GLU A 296 12.33 -32.35 4.41
CA GLU A 296 13.01 -33.59 4.80
C GLU A 296 13.58 -33.52 6.22
N ASP A 297 14.10 -32.34 6.61
CA ASP A 297 14.70 -32.12 7.91
C ASP A 297 13.70 -32.00 9.07
N GLY A 298 12.40 -31.90 8.79
CA GLY A 298 11.35 -31.78 9.81
C GLY A 298 10.55 -30.48 9.74
N GLY A 299 10.69 -29.70 8.67
CA GLY A 299 9.94 -28.47 8.46
C GLY A 299 8.53 -28.71 7.91
N THR A 300 7.63 -27.76 8.14
CA THR A 300 6.32 -27.71 7.46
C THR A 300 6.35 -26.64 6.36
N LEU A 301 6.21 -27.06 5.10
CA LEU A 301 6.07 -26.14 3.96
C LEU A 301 4.60 -26.02 3.59
N VAL A 302 4.05 -24.81 3.53
CA VAL A 302 2.65 -24.57 3.14
C VAL A 302 2.61 -23.72 1.88
N CYS A 303 2.10 -24.25 0.78
CA CYS A 303 2.05 -23.55 -0.49
C CYS A 303 0.63 -23.27 -0.96
N GLY A 304 0.34 -21.99 -1.19
CA GLY A 304 -0.95 -21.53 -1.72
C GLY A 304 -1.04 -21.58 -3.26
N ASP A 305 0.04 -21.91 -3.95
CA ASP A 305 0.09 -21.90 -5.42
C ASP A 305 -0.03 -23.32 -5.99
N PRO A 306 -1.16 -23.69 -6.62
CA PRO A 306 -1.32 -25.03 -7.19
C PRO A 306 -0.31 -25.32 -8.30
N GLU A 307 0.19 -24.29 -8.97
CA GLU A 307 1.17 -24.38 -10.06
C GLU A 307 2.61 -24.26 -9.53
N ALA A 308 2.85 -24.41 -8.22
CA ALA A 308 4.19 -24.28 -7.64
C ALA A 308 5.22 -25.13 -8.38
N PHE A 309 6.38 -24.53 -8.63
CA PHE A 309 7.54 -25.15 -9.29
C PHE A 309 7.25 -25.69 -10.70
N GLU A 310 6.33 -25.06 -11.45
CA GLU A 310 6.05 -25.45 -12.83
C GLU A 310 7.29 -25.35 -13.73
N THR A 311 8.00 -24.22 -13.66
CA THR A 311 9.23 -24.00 -14.44
C THR A 311 10.29 -23.25 -13.65
N ASP A 312 11.54 -23.35 -14.10
CA ASP A 312 12.59 -22.44 -13.67
C ASP A 312 12.47 -21.05 -14.34
N LEU A 313 13.45 -20.19 -14.07
CA LEU A 313 13.43 -18.81 -14.59
C LEU A 313 13.64 -18.70 -16.10
N LEU A 314 14.05 -19.79 -16.76
CA LEU A 314 14.30 -19.87 -18.19
C LEU A 314 13.19 -20.63 -18.92
N GLY A 315 12.21 -21.17 -18.19
CA GLY A 315 11.09 -21.92 -18.75
C GLY A 315 11.35 -23.41 -18.90
N ASN A 316 12.42 -23.94 -18.32
CA ASN A 316 12.61 -25.38 -18.25
C ASN A 316 11.61 -25.99 -17.26
N ASP A 317 10.98 -27.09 -17.64
CA ASP A 317 10.05 -27.80 -16.75
C ASP A 317 10.75 -28.21 -15.45
N THR A 318 10.09 -27.90 -14.34
CA THR A 318 10.50 -28.33 -12.99
C THR A 318 9.36 -28.97 -12.22
N SER A 319 8.27 -29.32 -12.90
CA SER A 319 7.03 -29.82 -12.31
C SER A 319 7.26 -31.11 -11.49
N ALA A 320 8.26 -31.91 -11.86
CA ALA A 320 8.70 -33.07 -11.07
C ALA A 320 9.06 -32.71 -9.62
N LEU A 321 9.63 -31.53 -9.36
CA LEU A 321 9.95 -31.07 -7.99
C LEU A 321 8.68 -30.81 -7.16
N ARG A 322 7.57 -30.40 -7.79
CA ARG A 322 6.26 -30.31 -7.11
C ARG A 322 5.80 -31.70 -6.67
N THR A 323 5.90 -32.70 -7.55
CA THR A 323 5.56 -34.07 -7.21
C THR A 323 6.45 -34.63 -6.10
N GLU A 324 7.76 -34.39 -6.14
CA GLU A 324 8.68 -34.84 -5.09
C GLU A 324 8.35 -34.21 -3.72
N ILE A 325 8.09 -32.90 -3.69
CA ILE A 325 7.88 -32.17 -2.43
C ILE A 325 6.47 -32.39 -1.88
N PHE A 326 5.45 -32.18 -2.71
CA PHE A 326 4.04 -32.19 -2.31
C PHE A 326 3.33 -33.51 -2.59
N GLY A 327 3.99 -34.48 -3.25
CA GLY A 327 3.40 -35.78 -3.56
C GLY A 327 2.28 -35.72 -4.60
N VAL A 328 2.13 -34.60 -5.31
CA VAL A 328 0.97 -34.31 -6.16
C VAL A 328 1.40 -34.00 -7.58
N THR A 329 0.71 -34.60 -8.55
CA THR A 329 0.74 -34.15 -9.95
C THR A 329 -0.48 -33.27 -10.22
N LEU A 330 -0.28 -32.20 -10.99
CA LEU A 330 -1.34 -31.26 -11.33
C LEU A 330 -2.14 -31.79 -12.53
N GLY A 331 -3.46 -31.82 -12.41
CA GLY A 331 -4.39 -32.14 -13.49
C GLY A 331 -4.96 -30.89 -14.14
N ASP A 332 -6.06 -31.09 -14.89
CA ASP A 332 -6.77 -30.00 -15.57
C ASP A 332 -7.39 -29.01 -14.59
N ARG A 333 -7.77 -27.84 -15.13
CA ARG A 333 -8.56 -26.86 -14.38
C ARG A 333 -9.90 -27.45 -13.98
N SER A 334 -10.22 -27.32 -12.70
CA SER A 334 -11.54 -27.65 -12.16
C SER A 334 -12.50 -26.46 -12.30
N ARG A 335 -13.79 -26.76 -12.44
CA ARG A 335 -14.89 -25.77 -12.40
C ARG A 335 -15.45 -25.58 -10.98
N ALA A 336 -14.85 -26.22 -9.99
CA ALA A 336 -15.26 -26.15 -8.61
C ALA A 336 -15.32 -24.72 -8.10
N LYS A 337 -16.34 -24.43 -7.29
CA LYS A 337 -16.57 -23.10 -6.72
C LYS A 337 -16.40 -23.09 -5.20
N ALA A 338 -16.24 -24.26 -4.59
CA ALA A 338 -16.04 -24.38 -3.16
C ALA A 338 -15.09 -25.53 -2.79
N ALA A 339 -14.47 -25.42 -1.62
CA ALA A 339 -13.74 -26.48 -0.95
C ALA A 339 -14.42 -26.81 0.38
N ARG A 340 -14.69 -28.09 0.62
CA ARG A 340 -15.20 -28.64 1.87
C ARG A 340 -14.03 -29.11 2.74
N VAL A 341 -13.90 -28.51 3.91
CA VAL A 341 -12.86 -28.83 4.90
C VAL A 341 -13.49 -29.60 6.06
N ARG A 342 -12.79 -30.64 6.54
CA ARG A 342 -13.20 -31.44 7.71
C ARG A 342 -12.03 -31.70 8.67
N LYS A 343 -10.97 -30.90 8.57
CA LYS A 343 -9.68 -31.06 9.25
C LYS A 343 -9.25 -29.73 9.89
N PHE A 344 -8.12 -29.72 10.59
CA PHE A 344 -7.53 -28.50 11.19
C PHE A 344 -8.34 -27.87 12.34
N GLY A 345 -9.29 -28.60 12.93
CA GLY A 345 -10.18 -28.04 13.96
C GLY A 345 -11.24 -27.08 13.40
N TRP A 346 -11.48 -27.12 12.08
CA TRP A 346 -12.53 -26.36 11.43
C TRP A 346 -13.29 -27.24 10.43
N THR A 347 -14.61 -27.12 10.40
CA THR A 347 -15.47 -27.86 9.47
C THR A 347 -16.40 -26.89 8.78
N GLY A 348 -16.45 -26.95 7.45
CA GLY A 348 -17.31 -26.08 6.68
C GLY A 348 -16.93 -26.03 5.21
N GLU A 349 -17.54 -25.09 4.51
CA GLU A 349 -17.34 -24.86 3.08
C GLU A 349 -16.74 -23.48 2.83
N LEU A 350 -15.67 -23.44 2.03
CA LEU A 350 -14.92 -22.24 1.71
C LEU A 350 -15.11 -21.92 0.21
N PRO A 351 -15.51 -20.69 -0.15
CA PRO A 351 -15.68 -20.33 -1.55
C PRO A 351 -14.32 -20.18 -2.24
N ILE A 352 -14.22 -20.67 -3.46
CA ILE A 352 -13.05 -20.56 -4.31
C ILE A 352 -13.27 -19.44 -5.32
N HIS A 353 -12.26 -18.58 -5.41
CA HIS A 353 -12.33 -17.34 -6.16
C HIS A 353 -11.17 -17.17 -7.16
N SER A 354 -10.29 -18.16 -7.24
CA SER A 354 -9.22 -18.31 -8.23
C SER A 354 -9.51 -19.50 -9.12
N PRO A 355 -8.76 -19.69 -10.22
CA PRO A 355 -8.69 -20.99 -10.87
C PRO A 355 -8.35 -22.09 -9.85
N ALA A 356 -9.14 -23.16 -9.87
CA ALA A 356 -8.86 -24.41 -9.15
C ALA A 356 -8.32 -25.44 -10.14
N PHE A 357 -7.56 -26.39 -9.64
CA PHE A 357 -6.99 -27.48 -10.40
C PHE A 357 -7.26 -28.80 -9.71
N THR A 358 -7.49 -29.83 -10.51
CA THR A 358 -7.59 -31.20 -10.01
C THR A 358 -6.21 -31.63 -9.51
N LEU A 359 -6.08 -31.86 -8.21
CA LEU A 359 -4.86 -32.45 -7.64
C LEU A 359 -4.92 -33.98 -7.78
N LYS A 360 -3.86 -34.59 -8.32
CA LYS A 360 -3.69 -36.04 -8.40
C LYS A 360 -2.66 -36.49 -7.36
N PRO A 361 -3.08 -36.76 -6.10
CA PRO A 361 -2.18 -37.20 -5.05
C PRO A 361 -1.60 -38.58 -5.37
N GLY A 362 -0.30 -38.75 -5.14
CA GLY A 362 0.37 -40.04 -5.16
C GLY A 362 0.12 -40.85 -3.88
N PRO A 363 0.75 -42.02 -3.76
CA PRO A 363 0.70 -42.83 -2.54
C PRO A 363 1.18 -42.03 -1.32
N ASN A 364 0.55 -42.22 -0.16
CA ASN A 364 0.91 -41.57 1.12
C ASN A 364 0.68 -40.06 1.20
N VAL A 365 -0.10 -39.47 0.29
CA VAL A 365 -0.60 -38.09 0.42
C VAL A 365 -1.96 -38.10 1.09
N GLU A 366 -2.08 -37.36 2.20
CA GLU A 366 -3.36 -37.17 2.89
C GLU A 366 -4.17 -36.06 2.20
N VAL A 367 -5.44 -36.34 1.90
CA VAL A 367 -6.39 -35.33 1.45
C VAL A 367 -7.08 -34.69 2.66
N LEU A 368 -6.91 -33.38 2.82
CA LEU A 368 -7.38 -32.61 3.99
C LEU A 368 -8.68 -31.85 3.73
N ALA A 369 -8.94 -31.55 2.46
CA ALA A 369 -10.17 -30.93 1.98
C ALA A 369 -10.44 -31.39 0.55
N THR A 370 -11.71 -31.38 0.15
CA THR A 370 -12.16 -31.76 -1.20
C THR A 370 -12.90 -30.60 -1.85
N LEU A 371 -12.75 -30.43 -3.16
CA LEU A 371 -13.57 -29.56 -3.96
C LEU A 371 -15.03 -30.07 -3.97
N ASP A 372 -15.96 -29.21 -4.36
CA ASP A 372 -17.38 -29.56 -4.52
C ASP A 372 -17.63 -30.61 -5.64
N ASP A 373 -16.68 -30.77 -6.57
CA ASP A 373 -16.63 -31.85 -7.57
C ASP A 373 -16.04 -33.17 -7.03
N GLY A 374 -15.64 -33.21 -5.75
CA GLY A 374 -15.09 -34.39 -5.08
C GLY A 374 -13.57 -34.56 -5.22
N THR A 375 -12.90 -33.78 -6.05
CA THR A 375 -11.44 -33.87 -6.21
C THR A 375 -10.69 -33.23 -5.03
N PRO A 376 -9.42 -33.57 -4.76
CA PRO A 376 -8.69 -33.00 -3.62
C PRO A 376 -8.43 -31.49 -3.75
N ALA A 377 -8.78 -30.72 -2.72
CA ALA A 377 -8.60 -29.27 -2.64
C ALA A 377 -7.38 -28.86 -1.80
N ILE A 378 -7.08 -29.60 -0.74
CA ILE A 378 -5.91 -29.37 0.11
C ILE A 378 -5.30 -30.74 0.41
N THR A 379 -4.00 -30.87 0.24
CA THR A 379 -3.26 -32.12 0.46
C THR A 379 -2.09 -31.90 1.41
N SER A 380 -1.68 -32.95 2.13
CA SER A 380 -0.43 -32.99 2.91
C SER A 380 0.37 -34.23 2.56
N HIS A 381 1.62 -34.02 2.18
CA HIS A 381 2.58 -35.08 1.91
C HIS A 381 3.65 -35.12 3.00
N LYS A 382 3.85 -36.30 3.59
CA LYS A 382 4.95 -36.52 4.52
C LYS A 382 6.22 -36.79 3.72
N LEU A 383 7.23 -35.95 3.89
CA LEU A 383 8.53 -36.09 3.23
C LEU A 383 9.64 -35.99 4.29
N GLY A 384 10.43 -37.05 4.44
CA GLY A 384 11.39 -37.18 5.53
C GLY A 384 10.73 -37.05 6.90
N ARG A 385 11.25 -36.16 7.75
CA ARG A 385 10.72 -35.88 9.10
C ARG A 385 9.60 -34.83 9.12
N GLY A 386 9.38 -34.12 8.02
CA GLY A 386 8.44 -33.00 7.93
C GLY A 386 7.24 -33.29 7.05
N ARG A 387 6.58 -32.22 6.60
CA ARG A 387 5.42 -32.29 5.71
C ARG A 387 5.31 -31.08 4.78
N ALA A 388 4.71 -31.30 3.62
CA ALA A 388 4.40 -30.26 2.65
C ALA A 388 2.89 -30.24 2.39
N VAL A 389 2.28 -29.06 2.52
CA VAL A 389 0.84 -28.82 2.31
C VAL A 389 0.65 -28.02 1.02
N LEU A 390 -0.20 -28.49 0.12
CA LEU A 390 -0.52 -27.82 -1.14
C LEU A 390 -2.02 -27.55 -1.25
N PHE A 391 -2.36 -26.32 -1.65
CA PHE A 391 -3.71 -25.92 -2.03
C PHE A 391 -3.92 -26.08 -3.54
N GLY A 392 -5.03 -26.69 -3.94
CA GLY A 392 -5.44 -26.88 -5.34
C GLY A 392 -6.01 -25.63 -6.02
N ALA A 393 -6.16 -24.55 -5.27
CA ALA A 393 -6.54 -23.23 -5.75
C ALA A 393 -5.80 -22.18 -4.90
N ASN A 394 -5.41 -21.04 -5.47
CA ASN A 394 -4.81 -19.98 -4.67
C ASN A 394 -5.86 -19.26 -3.84
N VAL A 395 -5.89 -19.60 -2.56
CA VAL A 395 -6.84 -19.07 -1.56
C VAL A 395 -6.35 -17.77 -0.90
N LEU A 396 -5.11 -17.38 -1.15
CA LEU A 396 -4.49 -16.18 -0.60
C LEU A 396 -4.87 -15.01 -1.49
N LEU A 397 -6.12 -14.56 -1.39
CA LEU A 397 -6.64 -13.44 -2.16
C LEU A 397 -7.17 -12.37 -1.23
N THR A 398 -6.97 -11.09 -1.56
CA THR A 398 -7.50 -9.97 -0.75
C THR A 398 -9.02 -10.07 -0.54
N ARG A 399 -9.76 -10.53 -1.55
CA ARG A 399 -11.21 -10.78 -1.43
C ARG A 399 -11.57 -11.88 -0.43
N ASN A 400 -10.70 -12.87 -0.22
CA ASN A 400 -10.93 -13.95 0.75
C ASN A 400 -10.75 -13.45 2.18
N VAL A 401 -9.86 -12.47 2.40
CA VAL A 401 -9.65 -11.89 3.73
C VAL A 401 -10.93 -11.23 4.28
N ALA A 402 -11.75 -10.66 3.40
CA ALA A 402 -13.04 -10.08 3.75
C ALA A 402 -14.12 -11.12 4.11
N ASP A 403 -13.97 -12.39 3.70
CA ASP A 403 -14.91 -13.47 4.04
C ASP A 403 -14.61 -14.02 5.45
N GLN A 404 -15.65 -14.08 6.29
CA GLN A 404 -15.54 -14.57 7.66
C GLN A 404 -15.11 -16.03 7.74
N ARG A 405 -15.60 -16.89 6.84
CA ARG A 405 -15.28 -18.32 6.84
C ARG A 405 -13.80 -18.56 6.57
N TRP A 406 -13.23 -17.80 5.64
CA TRP A 406 -11.79 -17.83 5.38
C TRP A 406 -10.98 -17.37 6.60
N ARG A 407 -11.44 -16.33 7.32
CA ARG A 407 -10.76 -15.89 8.55
C ARG A 407 -10.79 -16.94 9.66
N GLU A 408 -11.96 -17.53 9.92
CA GLU A 408 -12.12 -18.60 10.92
C GLU A 408 -11.29 -19.84 10.55
N PHE A 409 -11.29 -20.22 9.27
CA PHE A 409 -10.44 -21.29 8.76
C PHE A 409 -8.96 -20.98 9.02
N PHE A 410 -8.46 -19.79 8.66
CA PHE A 410 -7.04 -19.46 8.85
C PHE A 410 -6.64 -19.35 10.34
N GLN A 411 -7.54 -18.91 11.22
CA GLN A 411 -7.32 -18.96 12.67
C GLN A 411 -7.09 -20.39 13.16
N ALA A 412 -7.92 -21.34 12.73
CA ALA A 412 -7.79 -22.75 13.09
C ALA A 412 -6.58 -23.41 12.39
N PHE A 413 -6.39 -23.13 11.09
CA PHE A 413 -5.34 -23.68 10.26
C PHE A 413 -3.94 -23.32 10.78
N VAL A 414 -3.68 -22.04 11.08
CA VAL A 414 -2.38 -21.58 11.62
C VAL A 414 -2.06 -22.28 12.94
N LYS A 415 -3.04 -22.41 13.85
CA LYS A 415 -2.89 -23.15 15.10
C LYS A 415 -2.57 -24.63 14.86
N SER A 416 -3.26 -25.27 13.90
CA SER A 416 -3.04 -26.68 13.55
C SER A 416 -1.67 -26.95 12.89
N MET A 417 -1.06 -25.92 12.30
CA MET A 417 0.30 -25.97 11.76
C MET A 417 1.37 -25.80 12.84
N GLY A 418 0.99 -25.63 14.12
CA GLY A 418 1.90 -25.50 15.25
C GLY A 418 2.46 -24.08 15.44
N THR A 419 1.90 -23.09 14.74
CA THR A 419 2.34 -21.71 14.85
C THR A 419 1.58 -21.00 15.98
N PRO A 420 2.27 -20.38 16.97
CA PRO A 420 1.61 -19.65 18.06
C PRO A 420 0.74 -18.50 17.57
N THR A 421 -0.34 -18.25 18.30
CA THR A 421 -1.33 -17.20 18.04
C THR A 421 -1.59 -16.40 19.33
N GLY A 422 -2.36 -15.32 19.23
CA GLY A 422 -2.70 -14.46 20.37
C GLY A 422 -1.63 -13.43 20.73
N PHE A 423 -0.80 -13.01 19.77
CA PHE A 423 0.20 -11.97 20.04
C PHE A 423 -0.45 -10.59 20.19
N ASP A 424 -0.26 -9.96 21.36
CA ASP A 424 -0.88 -8.65 21.69
C ASP A 424 -0.46 -7.49 20.79
N ILE A 425 0.67 -7.61 20.08
CA ILE A 425 1.15 -6.58 19.14
C ILE A 425 0.08 -6.23 18.09
N TRP A 426 -0.80 -7.18 17.75
CA TRP A 426 -1.88 -6.96 16.78
C TRP A 426 -2.99 -6.03 17.31
N ASN A 427 -3.07 -5.84 18.63
CA ASN A 427 -3.99 -4.90 19.27
C ASN A 427 -3.42 -3.47 19.33
N PHE A 428 -2.15 -3.27 18.99
CA PHE A 428 -1.53 -1.95 19.06
C PHE A 428 -2.20 -0.95 18.12
N LYS A 429 -2.53 0.20 18.70
CA LYS A 429 -2.96 1.42 18.01
C LYS A 429 -2.31 2.63 18.66
N LEU A 430 -2.04 3.64 17.85
CA LEU A 430 -1.71 4.96 18.34
C LEU A 430 -2.90 5.54 19.15
N PRO A 431 -2.64 6.40 20.15
CA PRO A 431 -3.69 6.97 20.98
C PRO A 431 -4.79 7.68 20.17
N GLU A 432 -6.06 7.40 20.50
CA GLU A 432 -7.22 7.94 19.78
C GLU A 432 -7.29 9.47 19.81
N ASN A 433 -6.78 10.09 20.89
CA ASN A 433 -6.74 11.54 21.05
C ASN A 433 -5.82 12.26 20.04
N LEU A 434 -5.02 11.52 19.26
CA LEU A 434 -4.24 12.09 18.15
C LEU A 434 -5.13 12.38 16.93
N ALA A 435 -6.26 11.69 16.78
CA ALA A 435 -7.23 11.98 15.75
C ALA A 435 -7.82 13.38 15.97
N TRP A 436 -7.87 14.19 14.91
CA TRP A 436 -8.44 15.53 15.03
C TRP A 436 -9.97 15.46 15.14
N HIS A 437 -10.51 16.15 16.13
CA HIS A 437 -11.95 16.33 16.34
C HIS A 437 -12.35 17.77 16.10
N GLU A 438 -13.47 17.96 15.40
CA GLU A 438 -13.97 19.31 15.13
C GLU A 438 -14.41 19.97 16.44
N PRO A 439 -13.83 21.13 16.80
CA PRO A 439 -14.28 21.83 17.99
C PRO A 439 -15.73 22.28 17.80
N ARG A 440 -16.55 22.16 18.85
CA ARG A 440 -17.91 22.69 18.83
C ARG A 440 -17.85 24.19 18.54
N GLN A 441 -18.49 24.61 17.45
CA GLN A 441 -18.62 26.03 17.10
C GLN A 441 -20.08 26.48 17.30
N PRO A 442 -20.41 27.10 18.45
CA PRO A 442 -21.73 27.70 18.64
C PRO A 442 -21.91 28.93 17.75
N GLY A 443 -23.15 29.16 17.32
CA GLY A 443 -23.53 30.34 16.53
C GLY A 443 -23.83 30.03 15.05
N VAL A 444 -24.07 31.10 14.31
CA VAL A 444 -24.45 31.10 12.89
C VAL A 444 -23.71 32.22 12.17
N CYS A 445 -23.42 32.03 10.89
CA CYS A 445 -22.85 33.05 10.02
C CYS A 445 -23.97 33.86 9.38
N LEU A 446 -24.02 35.15 9.70
CA LEU A 446 -25.08 36.07 9.28
C LEU A 446 -24.81 36.69 7.90
N THR A 447 -23.60 36.47 7.35
CA THR A 447 -23.20 36.90 6.00
C THR A 447 -23.30 35.77 4.97
N ASN A 448 -23.85 34.61 5.35
CA ASN A 448 -23.97 33.42 4.50
C ASN A 448 -22.63 32.90 3.93
N ASN A 449 -21.49 33.28 4.52
CA ASN A 449 -20.15 33.08 3.95
C ASN A 449 -19.28 32.06 4.69
N ARG A 450 -19.85 31.27 5.60
CA ARG A 450 -19.11 30.22 6.32
C ARG A 450 -18.94 28.98 5.45
N ILE A 451 -17.71 28.47 5.42
CA ILE A 451 -17.33 27.24 4.74
C ILE A 451 -16.54 26.38 5.73
N ILE A 452 -16.90 25.11 5.82
CA ILE A 452 -16.11 24.09 6.51
C ILE A 452 -15.64 23.10 5.46
N TRP A 453 -14.34 22.80 5.44
CA TRP A 453 -13.80 21.72 4.62
C TRP A 453 -13.84 20.40 5.40
N ARG A 454 -14.50 19.40 4.82
CA ARG A 454 -14.50 18.02 5.33
C ARG A 454 -14.15 17.09 4.19
N GLU A 455 -12.96 16.47 4.26
CA GLU A 455 -12.58 15.42 3.33
C GLU A 455 -12.78 15.84 1.86
N GLU A 456 -12.20 17.01 1.52
CA GLU A 456 -12.25 17.64 0.20
C GLU A 456 -13.63 18.13 -0.25
N VAL A 457 -14.64 18.05 0.62
CA VAL A 457 -15.99 18.55 0.39
C VAL A 457 -16.21 19.85 1.18
N PRO A 458 -16.54 20.97 0.51
CA PRO A 458 -16.95 22.19 1.18
C PRO A 458 -18.38 22.02 1.70
N LEU A 459 -18.60 22.34 2.98
CA LEU A 459 -19.90 22.31 3.65
C LEU A 459 -20.29 23.71 4.11
N PHE A 460 -21.58 24.02 4.01
CA PHE A 460 -22.12 25.36 4.27
C PHE A 460 -23.04 25.40 5.50
N HIS A 461 -22.78 24.57 6.50
CA HIS A 461 -23.59 24.50 7.72
C HIS A 461 -23.54 25.81 8.53
N GLN A 462 -24.60 26.06 9.30
CA GLN A 462 -24.74 27.21 10.20
C GLN A 462 -24.59 28.56 9.48
N ASN A 463 -25.05 28.64 8.22
CA ASN A 463 -25.23 29.91 7.52
C ASN A 463 -26.70 30.34 7.59
N ILE A 464 -26.93 31.65 7.68
CA ILE A 464 -28.25 32.26 7.51
C ILE A 464 -28.15 33.23 6.34
N GLU A 465 -29.05 33.09 5.39
CA GLU A 465 -29.23 34.05 4.31
C GLU A 465 -30.08 35.23 4.81
N THR A 466 -29.40 36.30 5.17
CA THR A 466 -30.05 37.50 5.74
C THR A 466 -30.51 38.49 4.67
N GLY A 467 -30.01 38.38 3.44
CA GLY A 467 -30.17 39.42 2.41
C GLY A 467 -29.44 40.73 2.75
N GLY A 468 -28.48 40.68 3.69
CA GLY A 468 -27.76 41.84 4.17
C GLY A 468 -26.75 42.44 3.19
N THR A 469 -26.26 43.61 3.56
CA THR A 469 -25.29 44.41 2.81
C THR A 469 -24.16 44.88 3.73
N TYR A 470 -23.00 45.23 3.18
CA TYR A 470 -22.00 46.02 3.89
C TYR A 470 -21.59 47.26 3.10
N SER A 471 -20.94 48.20 3.77
CA SER A 471 -20.31 49.37 3.15
C SER A 471 -18.99 49.70 3.84
N TYR A 472 -18.14 50.44 3.13
CA TYR A 472 -16.88 50.94 3.64
C TYR A 472 -17.02 52.42 3.98
N SER A 473 -16.43 52.86 5.09
CA SER A 473 -16.26 54.30 5.37
C SER A 473 -15.39 55.00 4.34
N ILE A 474 -14.43 54.28 3.75
CA ILE A 474 -13.58 54.73 2.65
C ILE A 474 -13.57 53.61 1.62
N SER A 475 -14.00 53.87 0.38
CA SER A 475 -14.00 52.86 -0.68
C SER A 475 -12.57 52.37 -1.00
N PRO A 476 -12.36 51.07 -1.28
CA PRO A 476 -11.08 50.56 -1.73
C PRO A 476 -10.67 51.24 -3.04
N ASP A 477 -9.44 51.76 -3.12
CA ASP A 477 -8.92 52.50 -4.28
C ASP A 477 -7.90 51.69 -5.10
N SER A 478 -7.14 50.81 -4.45
CA SER A 478 -6.14 49.96 -5.11
C SER A 478 -6.81 48.77 -5.81
N LEU A 479 -7.85 48.20 -5.18
CA LEU A 479 -8.67 47.12 -5.75
C LEU A 479 -10.16 47.44 -5.51
N PRO A 480 -10.77 48.33 -6.30
CA PRO A 480 -12.13 48.84 -6.07
C PRO A 480 -13.20 47.78 -6.35
N GLU A 481 -14.30 47.79 -5.58
CA GLU A 481 -15.46 46.93 -5.84
C GLU A 481 -16.29 47.47 -7.01
N ASN A 482 -16.67 46.60 -7.94
CA ASN A 482 -17.52 46.97 -9.09
C ASN A 482 -19.02 46.87 -8.73
N LEU A 483 -19.38 47.39 -7.56
CA LEU A 483 -20.72 47.32 -6.96
C LEU A 483 -21.06 48.67 -6.33
N ASN A 484 -22.32 48.86 -5.95
CA ASN A 484 -22.73 50.07 -5.22
C ASN A 484 -21.95 50.17 -3.89
N PRO A 485 -21.08 51.18 -3.70
CA PRO A 485 -20.21 51.28 -2.51
C PRO A 485 -20.99 51.50 -1.21
N ASP A 486 -22.21 52.04 -1.29
CA ASP A 486 -23.04 52.36 -0.13
C ASP A 486 -23.83 51.14 0.40
N ALA A 487 -23.97 50.10 -0.44
CA ALA A 487 -24.76 48.92 -0.10
C ALA A 487 -24.31 47.69 -0.91
N ILE A 488 -23.18 47.11 -0.53
CA ILE A 488 -22.59 45.94 -1.19
C ILE A 488 -23.30 44.68 -0.68
N PRO A 489 -24.02 43.91 -1.52
CA PRO A 489 -24.74 42.71 -1.08
C PRO A 489 -23.80 41.61 -0.60
N PHE A 490 -24.17 40.89 0.47
CA PHE A 490 -23.36 39.75 0.94
C PHE A 490 -23.16 38.65 -0.11
N SER A 491 -24.11 38.49 -1.03
CA SER A 491 -24.05 37.48 -2.11
C SER A 491 -23.06 37.83 -3.24
N ALA A 492 -22.57 39.07 -3.30
CA ALA A 492 -21.75 39.55 -4.42
C ALA A 492 -20.47 40.29 -3.99
N GLY A 493 -20.42 40.78 -2.75
CA GLY A 493 -19.30 41.55 -2.22
C GLY A 493 -18.04 40.73 -2.01
N ARG A 494 -16.87 41.33 -2.28
CA ARG A 494 -15.58 40.64 -2.18
C ARG A 494 -15.24 40.11 -0.78
N LEU A 495 -15.70 40.78 0.29
CA LEU A 495 -15.50 40.30 1.67
C LEU A 495 -16.32 39.05 2.01
N THR A 496 -17.37 38.78 1.23
CA THR A 496 -18.37 37.76 1.53
C THR A 496 -18.56 36.71 0.42
N ASP A 497 -17.65 36.65 -0.57
CA ASP A 497 -17.75 35.75 -1.72
C ASP A 497 -16.84 34.50 -1.64
N ARG A 498 -16.65 33.92 -0.44
CA ARG A 498 -15.83 32.69 -0.31
C ARG A 498 -16.49 31.52 -1.03
N ARG A 499 -17.83 31.49 -1.16
CA ARG A 499 -18.56 30.41 -1.83
C ARG A 499 -18.23 30.32 -3.33
N ARG A 500 -18.07 31.44 -4.03
CA ARG A 500 -17.66 31.39 -5.45
C ARG A 500 -16.15 31.21 -5.57
N ALA A 501 -15.36 31.75 -4.64
CA ALA A 501 -13.90 31.61 -4.64
C ALA A 501 -13.44 30.14 -4.65
N ILE A 502 -14.06 29.27 -3.83
CA ILE A 502 -13.73 27.84 -3.79
C ILE A 502 -14.06 27.07 -5.08
N HIS A 503 -14.86 27.67 -5.97
CA HIS A 503 -15.24 27.13 -7.27
C HIS A 503 -14.59 27.90 -8.43
N ALA A 504 -13.59 28.74 -8.14
CA ALA A 504 -12.83 29.47 -9.14
C ALA A 504 -12.28 28.52 -10.23
N VAL A 505 -12.33 29.01 -11.47
CA VAL A 505 -12.00 28.21 -12.65
C VAL A 505 -10.60 28.58 -13.13
N LYS A 506 -9.76 27.59 -13.41
CA LYS A 506 -8.47 27.78 -14.07
C LYS A 506 -8.62 28.17 -15.53
N GLU A 507 -7.62 28.85 -16.08
CA GLU A 507 -7.59 29.21 -17.50
C GLU A 507 -7.63 27.96 -18.40
N SER A 508 -6.96 26.88 -17.98
CA SER A 508 -6.98 25.59 -18.67
C SER A 508 -6.84 24.39 -17.73
N ALA A 509 -7.13 23.21 -18.25
CA ALA A 509 -7.04 21.91 -17.57
C ALA A 509 -5.59 21.42 -17.47
N ARG A 510 -4.71 22.23 -16.86
CA ARG A 510 -3.27 21.92 -16.71
C ARG A 510 -2.77 22.22 -15.29
N PRO A 511 -1.69 21.53 -14.86
CA PRO A 511 -1.03 21.83 -13.59
C PRO A 511 -0.46 23.24 -13.54
N TYR A 512 -0.49 23.85 -12.36
CA TYR A 512 0.16 25.13 -12.06
C TYR A 512 -0.26 26.32 -12.94
N ILE A 513 -1.46 26.26 -13.55
CA ILE A 513 -2.06 27.37 -14.28
C ILE A 513 -2.86 28.28 -13.34
N GLY A 514 -2.88 29.58 -13.66
CA GLY A 514 -3.65 30.60 -12.97
C GLY A 514 -5.17 30.42 -13.09
N PHE A 515 -5.91 31.21 -12.29
CA PHE A 515 -7.36 31.27 -12.34
C PHE A 515 -7.83 32.33 -13.34
N LYS A 516 -8.95 32.07 -14.03
CA LYS A 516 -9.59 33.00 -14.98
C LYS A 516 -9.93 34.34 -14.32
N LEU A 517 -10.29 34.29 -13.04
CA LEU A 517 -10.53 35.47 -12.25
C LEU A 517 -9.22 35.85 -11.55
N PRO A 518 -8.73 37.08 -11.74
CA PRO A 518 -7.51 37.54 -11.07
C PRO A 518 -7.71 37.62 -9.56
N GLU A 519 -6.63 37.66 -8.80
CA GLU A 519 -6.67 37.82 -7.33
C GLU A 519 -7.46 39.07 -6.91
N SER A 520 -7.41 40.13 -7.72
CA SER A 520 -8.18 41.37 -7.55
C SER A 520 -9.70 41.16 -7.54
N HIS A 521 -10.21 40.04 -8.04
CA HIS A 521 -11.62 39.71 -7.95
C HIS A 521 -12.06 39.37 -6.51
N TRP A 522 -11.14 38.87 -5.68
CA TRP A 522 -11.43 38.30 -4.36
C TRP A 522 -10.97 39.18 -3.19
N VAL A 523 -10.31 40.30 -3.48
CA VAL A 523 -9.65 41.15 -2.47
C VAL A 523 -10.12 42.59 -2.63
N ALA A 524 -10.34 43.25 -1.49
CA ALA A 524 -10.47 44.70 -1.38
C ALA A 524 -9.19 45.25 -0.75
N SER A 525 -8.65 46.34 -1.30
CA SER A 525 -7.36 46.89 -0.87
C SER A 525 -7.34 48.42 -1.01
N TRP A 526 -6.65 49.07 -0.07
CA TRP A 526 -6.45 50.51 0.00
C TRP A 526 -4.96 50.83 -0.16
N SER A 527 -4.66 51.89 -0.90
CA SER A 527 -3.29 52.41 -1.06
C SER A 527 -2.80 53.07 0.24
N ASN A 528 -3.74 53.63 1.00
CA ASN A 528 -3.49 54.30 2.25
C ASN A 528 -3.79 53.37 3.45
N PRO A 529 -2.82 53.13 4.36
CA PRO A 529 -3.00 52.23 5.51
C PRO A 529 -3.84 52.81 6.65
N GLN A 530 -4.59 53.90 6.43
CA GLN A 530 -5.47 54.47 7.44
C GLN A 530 -6.59 53.48 7.83
N PRO A 531 -7.07 53.52 9.09
CA PRO A 531 -8.16 52.66 9.52
C PRO A 531 -9.41 52.84 8.66
N VAL A 532 -10.03 51.72 8.24
CA VAL A 532 -11.29 51.69 7.52
C VAL A 532 -12.34 51.03 8.40
N ALA A 533 -13.44 51.72 8.65
CA ALA A 533 -14.64 51.13 9.23
C ALA A 533 -15.47 50.43 8.16
N ILE A 534 -16.03 49.26 8.50
CA ILE A 534 -16.94 48.47 7.66
C ILE A 534 -18.26 48.33 8.43
N THR A 535 -19.36 48.74 7.81
CA THR A 535 -20.69 48.64 8.40
C THR A 535 -21.44 47.47 7.78
N PHE A 536 -21.98 46.57 8.61
CA PHE A 536 -22.79 45.43 8.17
C PHE A 536 -24.26 45.68 8.52
N ASP A 537 -25.14 45.69 7.52
CA ASP A 537 -26.58 45.77 7.67
C ASP A 537 -27.22 44.38 7.44
N LEU A 538 -27.77 43.81 8.50
CA LEU A 538 -28.41 42.49 8.50
C LEU A 538 -29.91 42.51 8.13
N LYS A 539 -30.45 43.69 7.79
CA LYS A 539 -31.86 44.00 7.45
C LYS A 539 -32.90 43.78 8.55
N ARG A 540 -32.58 42.99 9.57
CA ARG A 540 -33.44 42.74 10.73
C ARG A 540 -32.60 42.72 12.00
N PRO A 541 -33.14 43.22 13.14
CA PRO A 541 -32.50 43.05 14.43
C PRO A 541 -32.19 41.59 14.73
N ARG A 542 -31.00 41.33 15.26
CA ARG A 542 -30.57 40.00 15.71
C ARG A 542 -30.15 40.09 17.17
N VAL A 543 -30.66 39.19 18.00
CA VAL A 543 -30.19 39.06 19.38
C VAL A 543 -28.85 38.37 19.34
N LEU A 544 -27.79 39.08 19.74
CA LEU A 544 -26.42 38.61 19.69
C LEU A 544 -25.84 38.58 21.10
N THR A 545 -25.33 37.43 21.52
CA THR A 545 -24.57 37.31 22.77
C THR A 545 -23.07 37.47 22.54
N ARG A 546 -22.59 37.25 21.31
CA ARG A 546 -21.20 37.43 20.90
C ARG A 546 -21.09 37.58 19.39
N VAL A 547 -20.17 38.45 18.93
CA VAL A 547 -19.78 38.60 17.52
C VAL A 547 -18.33 38.14 17.34
N LYS A 548 -18.04 37.48 16.21
CA LYS A 548 -16.70 37.11 15.78
C LYS A 548 -16.55 37.44 14.30
N LEU A 549 -15.45 38.12 13.95
CA LEU A 549 -15.01 38.33 12.57
C LEU A 549 -13.94 37.27 12.27
N TRP A 550 -14.02 36.64 11.08
CA TRP A 550 -13.24 35.47 10.69
C TRP A 550 -12.51 35.66 9.37
#